data_AF-Q6EED6-F1
#
_entry.id   AF-Q6EED6-F1
#
_cell.length_a   1.000
_cell.length_b   1.000
_cell.length_c   1.000
_cell.angle_alpha   90.00
_cell.angle_beta   90.00
_cell.angle_gamma   90.00
#
_symmetry.space_group_name_H-M   'P 1'
#
loop_
_entity.id
_entity.type
_entity.pdbx_description
1 polymer ?
#
loop_
_entity_poly.entity_id
_entity_poly.type
_entity_poly.pdbx_seq_one_letter_code
_entity_poly.pdbx_strand_id
1 'polypeptide(L)'
;ITPQLVINCSITNNEVQDIDVIKSLTLSRYNETIKEFEDLFVLNSSTLDLKQLHRFIFSQVSFGNLYITLTLPNPTQFDARIYKCNATGANSDGTNISLFAKKAVEYETN
;
A
#
# COMPACT_ATOMS: atom_id res chain seq x y z
N ILE A 1 -11.10 -22.76 8.68
CA ILE A 1 -10.11 -21.72 8.36
C ILE A 1 -10.88 -20.41 8.27
N THR A 2 -10.50 -19.38 9.04
CA THR A 2 -11.14 -18.07 8.95
C THR A 2 -10.63 -17.35 7.71
N PRO A 3 -11.48 -16.82 6.81
CA PRO A 3 -11.02 -16.12 5.62
C PRO A 3 -10.24 -14.86 6.00
N GLN A 4 -9.15 -14.60 5.28
CA GLN A 4 -8.28 -13.45 5.48
C GLN A 4 -7.89 -12.86 4.14
N LEU A 5 -7.95 -11.54 4.04
CA LEU A 5 -7.36 -10.80 2.94
C LEU A 5 -6.04 -10.21 3.40
N VAL A 6 -4.97 -10.48 2.66
CA VAL A 6 -3.62 -9.95 2.94
C VAL A 6 -3.17 -9.13 1.73
N ILE A 7 -2.88 -7.85 1.96
CA ILE A 7 -2.33 -6.94 0.96
C ILE A 7 -0.88 -6.66 1.33
N ASN A 8 0.04 -7.09 0.47
CA ASN A 8 1.46 -6.83 0.60
C ASN A 8 1.88 -5.73 -0.36
N CYS A 9 2.37 -4.63 0.20
CA CYS A 9 3.00 -3.53 -0.52
C CYS A 9 4.46 -3.50 -0.08
N SER A 10 5.37 -3.93 -0.93
CA SER A 10 6.79 -4.09 -0.58
C SER A 10 7.68 -3.79 -1.77
N ILE A 11 8.85 -3.24 -1.50
CA ILE A 11 9.91 -3.07 -2.50
C ILE A 11 10.87 -4.24 -2.36
N THR A 12 11.09 -4.97 -3.46
CA THR A 12 12.04 -6.10 -3.47
C THR A 12 13.44 -5.54 -3.74
N ASN A 13 14.45 -6.03 -3.03
CA ASN A 13 15.85 -5.61 -3.17
C ASN A 13 16.14 -4.11 -2.92
N ASN A 14 15.19 -3.37 -2.34
CA ASN A 14 15.28 -1.91 -2.15
C ASN A 14 15.55 -1.12 -3.43
N GLU A 15 15.28 -1.70 -4.59
CA GLU A 15 15.47 -1.09 -5.90
C GLU A 15 14.11 -0.90 -6.54
N VAL A 16 13.87 0.29 -7.06
CA VAL A 16 12.75 0.57 -7.95
C VAL A 16 13.34 1.27 -9.16
N GLN A 17 12.99 0.79 -10.36
CA GLN A 17 13.48 1.37 -11.61
C GLN A 17 13.32 2.89 -11.59
N ASP A 18 14.31 3.65 -12.04
CA ASP A 18 14.28 5.11 -12.11
C ASP A 18 14.17 5.86 -10.76
N ILE A 19 14.24 5.16 -9.61
CA ILE A 19 14.29 5.77 -8.28
C ILE A 19 15.58 5.34 -7.59
N ASP A 20 16.52 6.27 -7.48
CA ASP A 20 17.81 6.04 -6.81
C ASP A 20 17.68 6.12 -5.28
N VAL A 21 16.83 7.03 -4.79
CA VAL A 21 16.56 7.19 -3.34
C VAL A 21 15.06 7.13 -3.11
N ILE A 22 14.59 6.01 -2.58
CA ILE A 22 13.20 5.86 -2.14
C ILE A 22 12.99 6.73 -0.91
N LYS A 23 11.95 7.57 -0.92
CA LYS A 23 11.59 8.46 0.18
C LYS A 23 10.41 7.90 0.99
N SER A 24 9.43 7.32 0.32
CA SER A 24 8.25 6.77 0.98
C SER A 24 7.60 5.63 0.20
N LEU A 25 6.86 4.81 0.92
CA LEU A 25 5.97 3.78 0.37
C LEU A 25 4.53 4.07 0.84
N THR A 26 3.61 4.14 -0.11
CA THR A 26 2.20 4.46 0.16
C THR A 26 1.31 3.30 -0.26
N LEU A 27 0.46 2.82 0.66
CA LEU A 27 -0.61 1.88 0.36
C LEU A 27 -1.93 2.65 0.28
N SER A 28 -2.58 2.61 -0.88
CA SER A 28 -3.86 3.27 -1.16
C SER A 28 -4.93 2.24 -1.56
N ARG A 29 -6.20 2.61 -1.42
CA ARG A 29 -7.35 1.82 -1.88
C ARG A 29 -8.25 2.67 -2.76
N TYR A 30 -8.75 2.09 -3.84
CA TYR A 30 -9.67 2.76 -4.74
C TYR A 30 -11.04 2.93 -4.08
N ASN A 31 -11.51 4.18 -4.06
CA ASN A 31 -12.83 4.55 -3.61
C ASN A 31 -13.74 4.75 -4.83
N GLU A 32 -14.71 3.84 -4.99
CA GLU A 32 -15.67 3.87 -6.11
C GLU A 32 -16.62 5.06 -6.10
N THR A 33 -16.84 5.70 -4.95
CA THR A 33 -17.74 6.84 -4.82
C THR A 33 -17.11 8.10 -5.39
N ILE A 34 -15.85 8.37 -5.06
CA ILE A 34 -15.11 9.56 -5.53
C ILE A 34 -14.25 9.28 -6.77
N LYS A 35 -14.15 8.02 -7.20
CA LYS A 35 -13.34 7.56 -8.35
C LYS A 35 -11.84 7.83 -8.23
N GLU A 36 -11.33 7.87 -7.00
CA GLU A 36 -9.93 8.17 -6.68
C GLU A 36 -9.30 7.13 -5.75
N PHE A 37 -7.97 7.14 -5.65
CA PHE A 37 -7.26 6.34 -4.65
C PHE A 37 -7.11 7.14 -3.36
N GLU A 38 -7.64 6.59 -2.27
CA GLU A 38 -7.44 7.12 -0.93
C GLU A 38 -6.23 6.47 -0.31
N ASP A 39 -5.28 7.28 0.14
CA ASP A 39 -4.10 6.80 0.84
C ASP A 39 -4.52 6.27 2.21
N LEU A 40 -4.18 5.00 2.47
CA LEU A 40 -4.46 4.35 3.75
C LEU A 40 -3.28 4.53 4.70
N PHE A 41 -2.08 4.28 4.18
CA PHE A 41 -0.84 4.30 4.92
C PHE A 41 0.29 4.93 4.11
N VAL A 42 1.13 5.71 4.76
CA VAL A 42 2.37 6.26 4.21
C VAL A 42 3.52 5.90 5.14
N LEU A 43 4.46 5.10 4.66
CA LEU A 43 5.68 4.73 5.35
C LEU A 43 6.81 5.65 4.89
N ASN A 44 7.44 6.36 5.82
CA ASN A 44 8.67 7.10 5.55
C ASN A 44 9.85 6.13 5.53
N SER A 45 10.63 6.11 4.46
CA SER A 45 11.77 5.21 4.31
C SER A 45 12.94 5.53 5.26
N SER A 46 13.12 6.80 5.62
CA SER A 46 14.26 7.27 6.41
C SER A 46 14.01 7.16 7.90
N THR A 47 12.80 7.49 8.35
CA THR A 47 12.43 7.40 9.78
C THR A 47 11.79 6.07 10.14
N LEU A 48 11.33 5.30 9.14
CA LEU A 48 10.53 4.08 9.30
C LEU A 48 9.20 4.31 10.03
N ASP A 49 8.73 5.55 10.08
CA ASP A 49 7.43 5.88 10.66
C ASP A 49 6.30 5.59 9.68
N LEU A 50 5.28 4.87 10.17
CA LEU A 50 4.04 4.65 9.45
C LEU A 50 2.99 5.68 9.86
N LYS A 51 2.60 6.54 8.92
CA LYS A 51 1.43 7.40 9.08
C LYS A 51 0.19 6.69 8.57
N GLN A 52 -0.76 6.44 9.46
CA GLN A 52 -2.10 5.96 9.11
C GLN A 52 -3.01 7.16 8.83
N LEU A 53 -3.61 7.20 7.64
CA LEU A 53 -4.52 8.29 7.23
C LEU A 53 -5.99 7.92 7.41
N HIS A 54 -6.31 6.63 7.32
CA HIS A 54 -7.67 6.12 7.49
C HIS A 54 -7.72 5.03 8.56
N ARG A 55 -8.68 5.14 9.48
CA ARG A 55 -8.90 4.14 10.54
C ARG A 55 -9.62 2.92 9.95
N PHE A 56 -9.05 1.75 10.19
CA PHE A 56 -9.68 0.47 9.93
C PHE A 56 -10.05 -0.16 11.27
N ILE A 57 -11.34 -0.46 11.47
CA ILE A 57 -11.86 -0.94 12.76
C ILE A 57 -11.42 -2.39 13.03
N PHE A 58 -11.20 -3.19 11.97
CA PHE A 58 -10.80 -4.59 12.05
C PHE A 58 -9.67 -4.89 11.06
N SER A 59 -8.48 -4.37 11.34
CA SER A 59 -7.29 -4.64 10.54
C SER A 59 -6.06 -4.85 11.41
N GLN A 60 -5.14 -5.66 10.92
CA GLN A 60 -3.78 -5.72 11.43
C GLN A 60 -2.84 -5.11 10.40
N VAL A 61 -1.88 -4.33 10.87
CA VAL A 61 -0.89 -3.66 10.01
C VAL A 61 0.49 -4.04 10.50
N SER A 62 1.32 -4.56 9.61
CA SER A 62 2.76 -4.77 9.82
C SER A 62 3.52 -3.88 8.85
N PHE A 63 4.62 -3.29 9.30
CA PHE A 63 5.45 -2.43 8.48
C PHE A 63 6.89 -2.50 8.97
N GLY A 64 7.81 -2.09 8.10
CA GLY A 64 9.24 -2.04 8.40
C GLY A 64 9.99 -1.48 7.22
N ASN A 65 11.24 -1.88 7.02
CA ASN A 65 12.06 -1.36 5.93
C ASN A 65 11.41 -1.62 4.55
N LEU A 66 10.81 -0.58 3.98
CA LEU A 66 10.17 -0.56 2.67
C LEU A 66 9.09 -1.64 2.44
N TYR A 67 8.33 -1.97 3.48
CA TYR A 67 7.12 -2.78 3.33
C TYR A 67 5.98 -2.33 4.25
N ILE A 68 4.76 -2.57 3.76
CA ILE A 68 3.49 -2.41 4.46
C ILE A 68 2.65 -3.65 4.13
N THR A 69 2.20 -4.36 5.16
CA THR A 69 1.26 -5.47 5.06
C THR A 69 -0.02 -5.11 5.80
N LEU A 70 -1.14 -5.10 5.07
CA LEU A 70 -2.48 -4.95 5.63
C LEU A 70 -3.18 -6.31 5.64
N THR A 71 -3.60 -6.75 6.80
CA THR A 71 -4.38 -7.99 6.98
C THR A 71 -5.78 -7.65 7.49
N LEU A 72 -6.80 -8.06 6.73
CA LEU A 72 -8.20 -7.91 7.08
C LEU A 72 -8.79 -9.29 7.43
N PRO A 73 -9.05 -9.58 8.72
CA PRO A 73 -9.74 -10.80 9.11
C PRO A 73 -11.24 -10.70 8.78
N ASN A 74 -11.84 -11.80 8.31
CA ASN A 74 -13.25 -11.85 7.90
C ASN A 74 -13.61 -10.75 6.88
N PRO A 75 -12.89 -10.68 5.73
CA PRO A 75 -13.16 -9.66 4.73
C PRO A 75 -14.58 -9.79 4.17
N THR A 76 -15.19 -8.65 3.88
CA THR A 76 -16.52 -8.55 3.26
C THR A 76 -16.39 -8.24 1.78
N GLN A 77 -17.51 -8.27 1.05
CA GLN A 77 -17.54 -7.82 -0.35
C GLN A 77 -17.09 -6.34 -0.49
N PHE A 78 -17.22 -5.51 0.54
CA PHE A 78 -16.75 -4.12 0.51
C PHE A 78 -15.21 -4.01 0.48
N ASP A 79 -14.50 -5.05 0.91
CA ASP A 79 -13.04 -5.11 0.94
C ASP A 79 -12.45 -5.58 -0.40
N ALA A 80 -13.28 -6.15 -1.29
CA ALA A 80 -12.95 -6.47 -2.67
C ALA A 80 -12.84 -5.18 -3.51
N ARG A 81 -11.67 -4.56 -3.43
CA ARG A 81 -11.34 -3.28 -4.05
C ARG A 81 -10.03 -3.38 -4.81
N ILE A 82 -9.72 -2.34 -5.56
CA ILE A 82 -8.39 -2.16 -6.15
C ILE A 82 -7.49 -1.50 -5.12
N TYR A 83 -6.38 -2.16 -4.79
CA TYR A 83 -5.34 -1.61 -3.94
C TYR A 83 -4.17 -1.16 -4.80
N LYS A 84 -3.51 -0.08 -4.39
CA LYS A 84 -2.34 0.50 -5.06
C LYS A 84 -1.20 0.64 -4.07
N CYS A 85 -0.03 0.14 -4.44
CA CYS A 85 1.22 0.36 -3.74
C CYS A 85 2.04 1.37 -4.55
N ASN A 86 2.43 2.49 -3.97
CA ASN A 86 3.15 3.56 -4.65
C ASN A 86 4.46 3.86 -3.93
N ALA A 87 5.59 3.69 -4.60
CA ALA A 87 6.90 4.11 -4.15
C ALA A 87 7.17 5.51 -4.70
N THR A 88 7.54 6.44 -3.81
CA THR A 88 7.93 7.81 -4.19
C THR A 88 9.37 8.03 -3.75
N GLY A 89 10.17 8.66 -4.60
CA GLY A 89 11.57 8.92 -4.34
C GLY A 89 12.13 10.01 -5.23
N ALA A 90 13.45 10.02 -5.38
CA ALA A 90 14.14 10.87 -6.34
C ALA A 90 15.15 10.07 -7.17
N ASN A 91 15.36 10.50 -8.42
CA ASN A 91 16.50 10.06 -9.22
C ASN A 91 17.79 10.81 -8.86
N SER A 92 18.86 10.49 -9.57
CA SER A 92 20.21 11.05 -9.47
C SER A 92 20.23 12.57 -9.63
N ASP A 93 19.30 13.11 -10.40
CA ASP A 93 19.18 14.55 -10.66
C ASP A 93 18.37 15.28 -9.56
N GLY A 94 17.90 14.55 -8.54
CA GLY A 94 17.06 15.07 -7.46
C GLY A 94 15.60 15.31 -7.85
N THR A 95 15.19 14.87 -9.04
CA THR A 95 13.80 14.98 -9.52
C THR A 95 12.92 13.98 -8.79
N ASN A 96 11.77 14.41 -8.27
CA ASN A 96 10.84 13.51 -7.59
C ASN A 96 10.14 12.60 -8.60
N ILE A 97 10.21 11.30 -8.38
CA ILE A 97 9.60 10.26 -9.22
C ILE A 97 8.73 9.37 -8.35
N SER A 98 7.64 8.85 -8.93
CA SER A 98 6.77 7.88 -8.28
C SER A 98 6.45 6.73 -9.20
N LEU A 99 6.48 5.52 -8.68
CA LEU A 99 6.09 4.30 -9.39
C LEU A 99 5.11 3.50 -8.56
N PHE A 100 4.12 2.90 -9.23
CA PHE A 100 3.07 2.18 -8.55
C PHE A 100 2.78 0.82 -9.17
N ALA A 101 2.30 -0.09 -8.32
CA ALA A 101 1.66 -1.33 -8.70
C ALA A 101 0.22 -1.34 -8.18
N LYS A 102 -0.69 -1.99 -8.92
CA LYS A 102 -2.10 -2.11 -8.54
C LYS A 102 -2.52 -3.58 -8.56
N LYS A 103 -3.41 -3.95 -7.65
CA LYS A 103 -4.03 -5.29 -7.63
C LYS A 103 -5.53 -5.14 -7.34
N ALA A 104 -6.35 -5.72 -8.22
CA ALA A 104 -7.77 -5.91 -7.94
C ALA A 104 -7.94 -7.14 -7.04
N VAL A 105 -8.75 -6.97 -6.00
CA VAL A 105 -9.19 -8.06 -5.12
C VAL A 105 -10.64 -8.35 -5.46
N GLU A 106 -10.93 -9.62 -5.75
CA GLU A 106 -12.28 -10.09 -6.09
C GLU A 106 -12.88 -10.85 -4.90
N TYR A 107 -14.20 -10.79 -4.76
CA TYR A 107 -14.93 -11.54 -3.75
C TYR A 107 -15.47 -12.83 -4.39
N GLU A 108 -14.95 -13.98 -3.96
CA GLU A 108 -15.45 -15.27 -4.41
C GLU A 108 -16.63 -15.72 -3.53
N THR A 109 -17.80 -15.87 -4.14
CA THR A 109 -18.93 -16.60 -3.55
C THR A 109 -18.79 -18.07 -3.94
N ASN A 110 -18.29 -18.91 -3.04
CA ASN A 110 -18.35 -20.38 -3.19
C ASN A 110 -19.80 -20.87 -3.29
#